data_AF-A0A365P4V8-F1
#
_entry.id   AF-A0A365P4V8-F1
#
_cell.length_a   1.000
_cell.length_b   1.000
_cell.length_c   1.000
_cell.angle_alpha   90.00
_cell.angle_beta   90.00
_cell.angle_gamma   90.00
#
_symmetry.space_group_name_H-M   'P 1'
#
loop_
_entity.id
_entity.type
_entity.pdbx_description
1 polymer ?
#
loop_
_entity_poly.entity_id
_entity_poly.type
_entity_poly.pdbx_seq_one_letter_code
_entity_poly.pdbx_strand_id
1 'polypeptide(L)'
;MTTTTTTAAALAPAVAGSALWLIPALPLFGAAVLLLLGRRADGWGHLLGCATALASFAVAVWQLVAMTGRDAGDRAAGQTLFEWVSVGEFQLDFGLRLDELSMVFVLLVTGVGLLIHVYSIGYMAADPARRKFFAYLNLFLAAMLLLVLADNFLGLYLGWEGVGLVSYLLIGFWQHKPSAATAAKKAFVVNRVGDIGLGVALMVMVTQLGTLSYEGVFSAIGGRGRGRRI
;
A
#
# COMPACT_ATOMS: atom_id res chain seq x y z
N MET A 1 -28.70 5.69 39.90
CA MET A 1 -27.25 5.96 39.74
C MET A 1 -26.77 5.03 38.63
N THR A 2 -26.92 5.47 37.38
CA THR A 2 -26.71 4.67 36.17
C THR A 2 -25.41 5.16 35.54
N THR A 3 -24.32 4.43 35.78
CA THR A 3 -22.99 4.74 35.29
C THR A 3 -22.89 4.52 33.78
N THR A 4 -22.48 5.58 33.11
CA THR A 4 -21.92 5.72 31.77
C THR A 4 -20.89 4.62 31.43
N THR A 5 -21.25 3.69 30.56
CA THR A 5 -20.31 2.71 29.96
C THR A 5 -20.46 2.64 28.43
N THR A 6 -20.83 3.74 27.77
CA THR A 6 -21.21 3.74 26.34
C THR A 6 -20.18 4.43 25.42
N THR A 7 -19.08 4.99 25.92
CA THR A 7 -18.22 5.86 25.09
C THR A 7 -16.97 5.18 24.52
N ALA A 8 -16.21 4.39 25.29
CA ALA A 8 -14.90 3.90 24.80
C ALA A 8 -14.98 2.79 23.74
N ALA A 9 -15.90 1.82 23.92
CA ALA A 9 -16.02 0.66 23.02
C ALA A 9 -16.62 1.01 21.64
N ALA A 10 -17.47 2.04 21.56
CA ALA A 10 -18.03 2.53 20.30
C ALA A 10 -17.09 3.47 19.54
N LEU A 11 -16.18 4.14 20.24
CA LEU A 11 -15.17 5.03 19.64
C LEU A 11 -14.05 4.24 18.93
N ALA A 12 -13.63 3.11 19.47
CA ALA A 12 -12.51 2.34 18.91
C ALA A 12 -12.74 1.84 17.45
N PRO A 13 -13.91 1.28 17.07
CA PRO A 13 -14.19 0.86 15.69
C PRO A 13 -14.25 2.02 14.70
N ALA A 14 -14.84 3.15 15.10
CA ALA A 14 -14.97 4.35 14.28
C ALA A 14 -13.60 5.02 14.05
N VAL A 15 -12.79 5.13 15.11
CA VAL A 15 -11.43 5.69 15.03
C VAL A 15 -10.52 4.78 14.19
N ALA A 16 -10.66 3.44 14.31
CA ALA A 16 -9.94 2.47 13.48
C ALA A 16 -10.26 2.65 11.98
N GLY A 17 -11.52 2.82 11.59
CA GLY A 17 -11.89 3.07 10.18
C GLY A 17 -11.25 4.35 9.62
N SER A 18 -11.23 5.43 10.42
CA SER A 18 -10.67 6.73 10.02
C SER A 18 -9.14 6.79 9.91
N ALA A 19 -8.45 5.74 10.37
CA ALA A 19 -6.99 5.71 10.48
C ALA A 19 -6.30 4.82 9.44
N LEU A 20 -7.04 4.18 8.51
CA LEU A 20 -6.48 3.27 7.50
C LEU A 20 -5.39 3.94 6.66
N TRP A 21 -5.58 5.22 6.30
CA TRP A 21 -4.61 5.99 5.54
C TRP A 21 -3.23 6.14 6.21
N LEU A 22 -3.16 6.03 7.55
CA LEU A 22 -1.88 6.11 8.27
C LEU A 22 -0.95 4.95 7.93
N ILE A 23 -1.49 3.77 7.61
CA ILE A 23 -0.70 2.57 7.30
C ILE A 23 0.29 2.83 6.16
N PRO A 24 -0.14 3.25 4.95
CA PRO A 24 0.78 3.63 3.87
C PRO A 24 1.38 5.03 4.06
N ALA A 25 0.70 5.97 4.72
CA ALA A 25 1.17 7.35 4.84
C ALA A 25 2.41 7.50 5.75
N LEU A 26 2.52 6.72 6.82
CA LEU A 26 3.67 6.76 7.73
C LEU A 26 5.00 6.42 7.03
N PRO A 27 5.14 5.27 6.34
CA PRO A 27 6.37 4.97 5.59
C PRO A 27 6.55 5.94 4.42
N LEU A 28 5.48 6.39 3.76
CA LEU A 28 5.58 7.38 2.69
C LEU A 28 6.15 8.72 3.20
N PHE A 29 5.68 9.17 4.36
CA PHE A 29 6.21 10.35 5.04
C PHE A 29 7.69 10.16 5.39
N GLY A 30 8.06 9.01 5.95
CA GLY A 30 9.46 8.69 6.22
C GLY A 30 10.32 8.75 4.95
N ALA A 31 9.86 8.16 3.83
CA ALA A 31 10.55 8.25 2.55
C ALA A 31 10.70 9.70 2.07
N ALA A 32 9.62 10.48 2.10
CA ALA A 32 9.63 11.89 1.68
C ALA A 32 10.62 12.71 2.50
N VAL A 33 10.58 12.60 3.82
CA VAL A 33 11.50 13.28 4.74
C VAL A 33 12.95 12.90 4.44
N LEU A 34 13.25 11.61 4.28
CA LEU A 34 14.61 11.14 4.00
C LEU A 34 15.14 11.57 2.62
N LEU A 35 14.28 11.64 1.60
CA LEU A 35 14.65 12.12 0.27
C LEU A 35 14.84 13.65 0.26
N LEU A 36 13.92 14.41 0.84
CA LEU A 36 13.89 15.87 0.81
C LEU A 36 14.96 16.51 1.70
N LEU A 37 15.21 16.00 2.91
CA LEU A 37 16.24 16.58 3.79
C LEU A 37 17.67 16.39 3.26
N GLY A 38 17.87 15.49 2.32
CA GLY A 38 19.20 15.27 1.78
C GLY A 38 20.17 14.79 2.86
N ARG A 39 21.43 15.17 2.72
CA ARG A 39 22.56 14.74 3.57
C ARG A 39 22.40 15.12 5.05
N ARG A 40 21.48 16.03 5.37
CA ARG A 40 21.18 16.44 6.76
C ARG A 40 20.66 15.28 7.62
N ALA A 41 20.09 14.25 7.00
CA ALA A 41 19.57 13.07 7.68
C ALA A 41 20.51 11.85 7.62
N ASP A 42 21.77 11.99 7.17
CA ASP A 42 22.68 10.83 7.03
C ASP A 42 22.98 10.16 8.38
N GLY A 43 23.05 10.95 9.47
CA GLY A 43 23.35 10.46 10.82
C GLY A 43 22.21 9.66 11.47
N TRP A 44 20.95 10.05 11.25
CA TRP A 44 19.79 9.52 11.98
C TRP A 44 18.70 8.94 11.08
N GLY A 45 18.80 9.10 9.76
CA GLY A 45 17.73 8.79 8.82
C GLY A 45 17.29 7.31 8.79
N HIS A 46 18.22 6.40 9.09
CA HIS A 46 17.92 4.98 9.25
C HIS A 46 16.97 4.72 10.45
N LEU A 47 17.12 5.47 11.55
CA LEU A 47 16.24 5.39 12.71
C LEU A 47 14.84 5.91 12.37
N LEU A 48 14.73 7.00 11.61
CA LEU A 48 13.43 7.49 11.14
C LEU A 48 12.75 6.44 10.24
N GLY A 49 13.50 5.83 9.31
CA GLY A 49 12.96 4.77 8.45
C GLY A 49 12.37 3.61 9.26
N CYS A 50 13.14 3.09 10.22
CA CYS A 50 12.65 2.07 11.14
C CYS A 50 11.46 2.54 11.98
N ALA A 51 11.49 3.76 12.50
CA ALA A 51 10.41 4.30 13.34
C ALA A 51 9.09 4.40 12.56
N THR A 52 9.13 4.85 11.30
CA THR A 52 7.93 4.92 10.46
C THR A 52 7.41 3.54 10.07
N ALA A 53 8.29 2.58 9.80
CA ALA A 53 7.90 1.19 9.54
C ALA A 53 7.28 0.54 10.80
N LEU A 54 7.86 0.76 11.97
CA LEU A 54 7.34 0.29 13.26
C LEU A 54 5.98 0.92 13.58
N ALA A 55 5.83 2.23 13.35
CA ALA A 55 4.56 2.92 13.56
C ALA A 55 3.47 2.35 12.62
N SER A 56 3.80 2.10 11.35
CA SER A 56 2.88 1.45 10.40
C SER A 56 2.47 0.04 10.87
N PHE A 57 3.43 -0.77 11.35
CA PHE A 57 3.13 -2.08 11.94
C PHE A 57 2.25 -1.98 13.19
N ALA A 58 2.50 -1.02 14.07
CA ALA A 58 1.68 -0.80 15.26
C ALA A 58 0.23 -0.43 14.89
N VAL A 59 0.04 0.43 13.88
CA VAL A 59 -1.29 0.75 13.35
C VAL A 59 -1.94 -0.50 12.74
N ALA A 60 -1.20 -1.31 11.97
CA ALA A 60 -1.72 -2.57 11.42
C ALA A 60 -2.18 -3.55 12.51
N VAL A 61 -1.40 -3.73 13.58
CA VAL A 61 -1.79 -4.57 14.72
C VAL A 61 -3.02 -4.01 15.43
N TRP A 62 -3.11 -2.69 15.59
CA TRP A 62 -4.31 -2.05 16.15
C TRP A 62 -5.55 -2.27 15.28
N GLN A 63 -5.43 -2.18 13.95
CA GLN A 63 -6.51 -2.52 13.02
C GLN A 63 -6.93 -3.98 13.11
N LEU A 64 -5.99 -4.92 13.27
CA LEU A 64 -6.31 -6.33 13.49
C LEU A 64 -7.15 -6.52 14.76
N VAL A 65 -6.71 -5.93 15.88
CA VAL A 65 -7.46 -6.00 17.15
C VAL A 65 -8.85 -5.42 16.98
N ALA A 66 -8.97 -4.24 16.35
CA ALA A 66 -10.25 -3.61 16.07
C ALA A 66 -11.16 -4.48 15.19
N MET A 67 -10.61 -5.16 14.18
CA MET A 67 -11.32 -6.05 13.28
C MET A 67 -11.81 -7.32 14.00
N THR A 68 -10.99 -7.92 14.87
CA THR A 68 -11.40 -9.10 15.66
C THR A 68 -12.51 -8.81 16.66
N GLY A 69 -12.66 -7.55 17.07
CA GLY A 69 -13.76 -7.09 17.93
C GLY A 69 -15.09 -6.87 17.20
N ARG A 70 -15.14 -7.01 15.86
CA ARG A 70 -16.36 -6.87 15.06
C ARG A 70 -16.96 -8.23 14.70
N ASP A 71 -18.28 -8.24 14.56
CA ASP A 71 -19.02 -9.39 14.04
C ASP A 71 -18.55 -9.73 12.62
N ALA A 72 -18.62 -11.02 12.26
CA ALA A 72 -18.08 -11.52 11.00
C ALA A 72 -18.63 -10.80 9.75
N GLY A 73 -19.85 -10.25 9.81
CA GLY A 73 -20.45 -9.49 8.71
C GLY A 73 -19.98 -8.03 8.59
N ASP A 74 -19.31 -7.47 9.59
CA ASP A 74 -18.92 -6.05 9.68
C ASP A 74 -17.39 -5.85 9.83
N ARG A 75 -16.63 -6.89 9.49
CA ARG A 75 -15.17 -6.89 9.58
C ARG A 75 -14.49 -6.06 8.51
N ALA A 76 -15.13 -5.91 7.34
CA ALA A 76 -14.62 -5.05 6.29
C ALA A 76 -14.76 -3.57 6.68
N ALA A 77 -13.71 -2.80 6.49
CA ALA A 77 -13.68 -1.36 6.67
C ALA A 77 -13.23 -0.70 5.36
N GLY A 78 -13.99 0.31 4.92
CA GLY A 78 -13.62 1.17 3.80
C GLY A 78 -13.33 2.58 4.29
N GLN A 79 -12.37 3.26 3.66
CA GLN A 79 -12.10 4.66 3.84
C GLN A 79 -11.89 5.33 2.48
N THR A 80 -12.87 6.10 2.02
CA THR A 80 -12.72 6.99 0.87
C THR A 80 -11.84 8.19 1.28
N LEU A 81 -10.81 8.49 0.49
CA LEU A 81 -9.89 9.59 0.75
C LEU A 81 -10.28 10.85 -0.03
N PHE A 82 -10.47 10.71 -1.34
CA PHE A 82 -10.89 11.79 -2.23
C PHE A 82 -11.44 11.22 -3.56
N GLU A 83 -12.21 12.02 -4.28
CA GLU A 83 -12.65 11.70 -5.64
C GLU A 83 -11.46 11.83 -6.61
N TRP A 84 -11.13 10.76 -7.34
CA TRP A 84 -9.94 10.73 -8.17
C TRP A 84 -10.21 11.05 -9.63
N VAL A 85 -11.18 10.37 -10.24
CA VAL A 85 -11.54 10.56 -11.65
C VAL A 85 -13.04 10.79 -11.76
N SER A 86 -13.41 11.90 -12.39
CA SER A 86 -14.80 12.28 -12.64
C SER A 86 -14.92 12.70 -14.10
N VAL A 87 -15.48 11.83 -14.95
CA VAL A 87 -15.66 12.08 -16.38
C VAL A 87 -17.04 11.63 -16.83
N GLY A 88 -17.95 12.57 -17.06
CA GLY A 88 -19.34 12.28 -17.40
C GLY A 88 -20.02 11.50 -16.28
N GLU A 89 -20.49 10.29 -16.56
CA GLU A 89 -21.08 9.38 -15.56
C GLU A 89 -20.05 8.44 -14.91
N PHE A 90 -18.80 8.43 -15.40
CA PHE A 90 -17.73 7.62 -14.80
C PHE A 90 -17.13 8.36 -13.60
N GLN A 91 -17.44 7.89 -12.39
CA GLN A 91 -16.85 8.36 -11.15
C GLN A 91 -16.02 7.25 -10.51
N LEU A 92 -14.81 7.61 -10.06
CA LEU A 92 -13.91 6.72 -9.38
C LEU A 92 -13.25 7.46 -8.20
N ASP A 93 -13.49 6.93 -7.02
CA ASP A 93 -12.86 7.40 -5.80
C ASP A 93 -11.46 6.79 -5.61
N PHE A 94 -10.61 7.48 -4.88
CA PHE A 94 -9.42 6.89 -4.28
C PHE A 94 -9.74 6.54 -2.84
N GLY A 95 -9.93 5.25 -2.57
CA GLY A 95 -10.19 4.75 -1.23
C GLY A 95 -9.26 3.61 -0.83
N LEU A 96 -9.31 3.31 0.46
CA LEU A 96 -8.61 2.19 1.07
C LEU A 96 -9.63 1.22 1.62
N ARG A 97 -9.46 -0.06 1.32
CA ARG A 97 -10.29 -1.15 1.82
C ARG A 97 -9.45 -2.10 2.64
N LEU A 98 -9.92 -2.39 3.84
CA LEU A 98 -9.38 -3.38 4.74
C LEU A 98 -10.45 -4.45 4.99
N ASP A 99 -10.14 -5.68 4.64
CA ASP A 99 -10.91 -6.91 4.85
C ASP A 99 -9.98 -8.00 5.39
N GLU A 100 -10.49 -9.21 5.59
CA GLU A 100 -9.73 -10.34 6.14
C GLU A 100 -8.47 -10.64 5.33
N LEU A 101 -8.59 -10.60 4.00
CA LEU A 101 -7.49 -10.95 3.11
C LEU A 101 -6.41 -9.87 3.13
N SER A 102 -6.81 -8.61 2.92
CA SER A 102 -5.90 -7.47 2.95
C SER A 102 -5.27 -7.28 4.33
N MET A 103 -5.96 -7.59 5.44
CA MET A 103 -5.39 -7.55 6.79
C MET A 103 -4.20 -8.52 6.93
N VAL A 104 -4.32 -9.75 6.41
CA VAL A 104 -3.20 -10.72 6.40
C VAL A 104 -2.02 -10.16 5.62
N PHE A 105 -2.26 -9.59 4.44
CA PHE A 105 -1.20 -8.99 3.64
C PHE A 105 -0.58 -7.77 4.30
N VAL A 106 -1.37 -6.89 4.92
CA VAL A 106 -0.90 -5.70 5.65
C VAL A 106 0.03 -6.13 6.79
N LEU A 107 -0.33 -7.14 7.58
CA LEU A 107 0.53 -7.66 8.66
C LEU A 107 1.81 -8.29 8.13
N LEU A 108 1.73 -9.05 7.04
CA LEU A 108 2.90 -9.66 6.41
C LEU A 108 3.85 -8.57 5.90
N VAL A 109 3.32 -7.60 5.16
CA VAL A 109 4.08 -6.51 4.53
C VAL A 109 4.71 -5.60 5.59
N THR A 110 3.95 -5.18 6.60
CA THR A 110 4.49 -4.33 7.69
C THR A 110 5.41 -5.09 8.63
N GLY A 111 5.10 -6.35 8.97
CA GLY A 111 5.90 -7.18 9.87
C GLY A 111 7.23 -7.60 9.26
N VAL A 112 7.21 -8.23 8.08
CA VAL A 112 8.44 -8.57 7.35
C VAL A 112 9.18 -7.30 6.93
N GLY A 113 8.45 -6.25 6.52
CA GLY A 113 9.03 -4.94 6.22
C GLY A 113 9.83 -4.38 7.39
N LEU A 114 9.28 -4.39 8.61
CA LEU A 114 9.97 -3.95 9.82
C LEU A 114 11.25 -4.77 10.09
N LEU A 115 11.19 -6.10 9.97
CA LEU A 115 12.36 -6.96 10.14
C LEU A 115 13.47 -6.62 9.13
N ILE A 116 13.11 -6.40 7.86
CA ILE A 116 14.04 -5.96 6.82
C ILE A 116 14.65 -4.59 7.18
N HIS A 117 13.86 -3.65 7.70
CA HIS A 117 14.38 -2.34 8.13
C HIS A 117 15.40 -2.47 9.26
N VAL A 118 15.09 -3.24 10.31
CA VAL A 118 16.00 -3.46 11.45
C VAL A 118 17.29 -4.15 10.99
N TYR A 119 17.19 -5.20 10.17
CA TYR A 119 18.34 -5.87 9.58
C TYR A 119 19.21 -4.91 8.75
N SER A 120 18.56 -4.02 7.99
CA SER A 120 19.23 -3.06 7.12
C SER A 120 20.09 -2.04 7.87
N ILE A 121 19.85 -1.81 9.17
CA ILE A 121 20.69 -0.91 9.98
C ILE A 121 22.13 -1.44 10.02
N GLY A 122 22.29 -2.73 10.30
CA GLY A 122 23.59 -3.41 10.36
C GLY A 122 24.18 -3.62 8.96
N TYR A 123 23.36 -4.09 8.02
CA TYR A 123 23.80 -4.37 6.65
C TYR A 123 24.37 -3.13 5.94
N MET A 124 23.75 -1.95 6.14
CA MET A 124 24.19 -0.70 5.52
C MET A 124 25.10 0.17 6.40
N ALA A 125 25.58 -0.34 7.55
CA ALA A 125 26.32 0.47 8.52
C ALA A 125 27.56 1.18 7.94
N ALA A 126 28.22 0.55 6.96
CA ALA A 126 29.41 1.08 6.30
C ALA A 126 29.12 1.86 4.99
N ASP A 127 27.87 1.88 4.50
CA ASP A 127 27.54 2.53 3.23
C ASP A 127 27.18 4.01 3.44
N PRO A 128 27.86 4.96 2.77
CA PRO A 128 27.61 6.40 2.92
C PRO A 128 26.22 6.82 2.41
N ALA A 129 25.58 6.03 1.55
CA ALA A 129 24.24 6.26 1.03
C ALA A 129 23.14 5.52 1.82
N ARG A 130 23.44 5.02 3.04
CA ARG A 130 22.49 4.32 3.93
C ARG A 130 21.13 5.01 4.03
N ARG A 131 21.09 6.33 4.22
CA ARG A 131 19.84 7.11 4.28
C ARG A 131 18.96 6.88 3.03
N LYS A 132 19.56 6.95 1.84
CA LYS A 132 18.84 6.79 0.57
C LYS A 132 18.25 5.38 0.46
N PHE A 133 18.97 4.37 0.92
CA PHE A 133 18.46 3.00 0.97
C PHE A 133 17.22 2.88 1.85
N PHE A 134 17.27 3.45 3.07
CA PHE A 134 16.11 3.49 3.96
C PHE A 134 14.94 4.29 3.38
N ALA A 135 15.20 5.35 2.62
CA ALA A 135 14.16 6.08 1.92
C ALA A 135 13.47 5.21 0.85
N TYR A 136 14.24 4.42 0.11
CA TYR A 136 13.69 3.48 -0.87
C TYR A 136 12.96 2.31 -0.21
N LEU A 137 13.46 1.77 0.91
CA LEU A 137 12.73 0.74 1.67
C LEU A 137 11.38 1.25 2.17
N ASN A 138 11.34 2.47 2.70
CA ASN A 138 10.08 3.10 3.11
C ASN A 138 9.13 3.33 1.93
N LEU A 139 9.65 3.78 0.79
CA LEU A 139 8.83 3.99 -0.41
C LEU A 139 8.28 2.66 -0.95
N PHE A 140 9.07 1.58 -0.87
CA PHE A 140 8.65 0.23 -1.23
C PHE A 140 7.53 -0.25 -0.30
N LEU A 141 7.70 -0.06 1.01
CA LEU A 141 6.70 -0.41 2.00
C LEU A 141 5.40 0.36 1.76
N ALA A 142 5.47 1.67 1.51
CA ALA A 142 4.31 2.48 1.19
C ALA A 142 3.59 2.03 -0.09
N ALA A 143 4.33 1.77 -1.17
CA ALA A 143 3.75 1.33 -2.44
C ALA A 143 3.08 -0.05 -2.31
N MET A 144 3.70 -0.99 -1.61
CA MET A 144 3.11 -2.30 -1.35
C MET A 144 1.84 -2.20 -0.49
N LEU A 145 1.83 -1.30 0.50
CA LEU A 145 0.64 -1.05 1.34
C LEU A 145 -0.50 -0.41 0.55
N LEU A 146 -0.21 0.53 -0.35
CA LEU A 146 -1.21 1.07 -1.28
C LEU A 146 -1.77 0.00 -2.21
N LEU A 147 -0.92 -0.91 -2.72
CA LEU A 147 -1.34 -2.00 -3.58
C LEU A 147 -2.31 -2.96 -2.89
N VAL A 148 -2.04 -3.34 -1.64
CA VAL A 148 -2.88 -4.32 -0.91
C VAL A 148 -4.13 -3.70 -0.29
N LEU A 149 -4.12 -2.39 -0.02
CA LEU A 149 -5.26 -1.64 0.54
C LEU A 149 -6.12 -0.97 -0.53
N ALA A 150 -5.75 -0.99 -1.81
CA ALA A 150 -6.53 -0.35 -2.86
C ALA A 150 -7.97 -0.91 -2.92
N ASP A 151 -8.98 -0.04 -2.93
CA ASP A 151 -10.39 -0.42 -3.00
C ASP A 151 -10.91 -0.63 -4.44
N ASN A 152 -10.09 -0.27 -5.43
CA ASN A 152 -10.41 -0.37 -6.85
C ASN A 152 -9.19 -0.72 -7.70
N PHE A 153 -9.43 -1.17 -8.94
CA PHE A 153 -8.38 -1.66 -9.83
C PHE A 153 -7.40 -0.55 -10.28
N LEU A 154 -7.81 0.73 -10.30
CA LEU A 154 -6.91 1.84 -10.63
C LEU A 154 -5.94 2.13 -9.46
N GLY A 155 -6.44 2.10 -8.23
CA GLY A 155 -5.60 2.18 -7.03
C GLY A 155 -4.58 1.04 -6.96
N LEU A 156 -5.01 -0.18 -7.30
CA LEU A 156 -4.13 -1.34 -7.40
C LEU A 156 -3.03 -1.11 -8.43
N TYR A 157 -3.38 -0.59 -9.61
CA TYR A 157 -2.42 -0.26 -10.67
C TYR A 157 -1.39 0.79 -10.22
N LEU A 158 -1.82 1.82 -9.48
CA LEU A 158 -0.91 2.81 -8.90
C LEU A 158 0.07 2.18 -7.91
N GLY A 159 -0.41 1.34 -7.00
CA GLY A 159 0.44 0.60 -6.07
C GLY A 159 1.43 -0.31 -6.81
N TRP A 160 0.97 -0.95 -7.89
CA TRP A 160 1.76 -1.86 -8.72
C TRP A 160 2.91 -1.15 -9.42
N GLU A 161 2.63 -0.03 -10.07
CA GLU A 161 3.64 0.86 -10.68
C GLU A 161 4.64 1.37 -9.64
N GLY A 162 4.15 1.74 -8.44
CA GLY A 162 4.99 2.15 -7.33
C GLY A 162 5.97 1.04 -6.91
N VAL A 163 5.48 -0.19 -6.72
CA VAL A 163 6.32 -1.34 -6.38
C VAL A 163 7.37 -1.61 -7.48
N GLY A 164 6.97 -1.55 -8.75
CA GLY A 164 7.88 -1.71 -9.90
C GLY A 164 8.99 -0.64 -9.94
N LEU A 165 8.62 0.63 -9.76
CA LEU A 165 9.56 1.75 -9.73
C LEU A 165 10.57 1.61 -8.58
N VAL A 166 10.09 1.33 -7.37
CA VAL A 166 10.99 1.25 -6.21
C VAL A 166 11.87 0.00 -6.26
N SER A 167 11.36 -1.11 -6.80
CA SER A 167 12.16 -2.31 -7.04
C SER A 167 13.33 -2.01 -7.98
N TYR A 168 13.10 -1.23 -9.05
CA TYR A 168 14.17 -0.75 -9.93
C TYR A 168 15.22 0.07 -9.17
N LEU A 169 14.77 1.01 -8.32
CA LEU A 169 15.67 1.85 -7.52
C LEU A 169 16.51 1.05 -6.51
N LEU A 170 15.92 0.02 -5.89
CA LEU A 170 16.60 -0.86 -4.93
C LEU A 170 17.59 -1.82 -5.61
N ILE A 171 17.19 -2.49 -6.70
CA ILE A 171 18.10 -3.36 -7.47
C ILE A 171 19.26 -2.55 -8.06
N GLY A 172 18.94 -1.35 -8.57
CA GLY A 172 19.90 -0.42 -9.13
C GLY A 172 20.65 0.43 -8.11
N PHE A 173 20.55 0.16 -6.81
CA PHE A 173 21.10 1.03 -5.76
C PHE A 173 22.61 1.29 -5.96
N TRP A 174 23.38 0.23 -6.25
CA TRP A 174 24.79 0.35 -6.63
C TRP A 174 24.98 0.42 -8.14
N GLN A 175 24.33 1.40 -8.79
CA GLN A 175 24.38 1.63 -10.25
C GLN A 175 25.80 1.77 -10.83
N HIS A 176 26.79 2.11 -10.01
CA HIS A 176 28.20 2.18 -10.43
C HIS A 176 28.75 0.80 -10.85
N LYS A 177 28.12 -0.29 -10.40
CA LYS A 177 28.43 -1.66 -10.87
C LYS A 177 27.61 -1.95 -12.14
N PRO A 178 28.26 -2.21 -13.30
CA PRO A 178 27.54 -2.49 -14.54
C PRO A 178 26.56 -3.67 -14.44
N SER A 179 26.89 -4.68 -13.61
CA SER A 179 26.01 -5.81 -13.32
C SER A 179 24.70 -5.40 -12.65
N ALA A 180 24.75 -4.50 -11.66
CA ALA A 180 23.57 -4.00 -10.95
C ALA A 180 22.71 -3.13 -11.88
N ALA A 181 23.33 -2.25 -12.66
CA ALA A 181 22.61 -1.40 -13.62
C ALA A 181 21.88 -2.23 -14.70
N THR A 182 22.53 -3.29 -15.20
CA THR A 182 21.95 -4.19 -16.21
C THR A 182 20.82 -5.04 -15.62
N ALA A 183 21.00 -5.55 -14.39
CA ALA A 183 19.96 -6.30 -13.69
C ALA A 183 18.72 -5.45 -13.42
N ALA A 184 18.90 -4.21 -12.95
CA ALA A 184 17.81 -3.27 -12.71
C ALA A 184 17.01 -2.98 -13.99
N LYS A 185 17.71 -2.68 -15.10
CA LYS A 185 17.05 -2.47 -16.41
C LYS A 185 16.26 -3.69 -16.85
N LYS A 186 16.84 -4.89 -16.73
CA LYS A 186 16.17 -6.15 -17.11
C LYS A 186 14.89 -6.36 -16.29
N ALA A 187 14.98 -6.21 -14.96
CA ALA A 187 13.83 -6.35 -14.07
C ALA A 187 12.73 -5.32 -14.40
N PHE A 188 13.10 -4.05 -14.63
CA PHE A 188 12.15 -2.99 -14.95
C PHE A 188 11.44 -3.22 -16.29
N VAL A 189 12.17 -3.66 -17.34
CA VAL A 189 11.56 -3.93 -18.66
C VAL A 189 10.57 -5.09 -18.57
N VAL A 190 10.91 -6.16 -17.86
CA VAL A 190 10.01 -7.31 -17.68
C VAL A 190 8.76 -6.90 -16.88
N ASN A 191 8.91 -6.09 -15.83
CA ASN A 191 7.77 -5.54 -15.09
C ASN A 191 6.87 -4.70 -16.00
N ARG A 192 7.47 -3.84 -16.83
CA ARG A 192 6.76 -2.93 -17.73
C ARG A 192 5.89 -3.65 -18.75
N VAL A 193 6.30 -4.84 -19.20
CA VAL A 193 5.46 -5.68 -20.07
C VAL A 193 4.20 -6.16 -19.32
N GLY A 194 4.34 -6.53 -18.05
CA GLY A 194 3.18 -6.86 -17.19
C GLY A 194 2.26 -5.66 -16.98
N ASP A 195 2.84 -4.48 -16.76
CA ASP A 195 2.10 -3.23 -16.55
C ASP A 195 1.22 -2.87 -17.76
N ILE A 196 1.69 -3.14 -18.99
CA ILE A 196 0.89 -2.98 -20.20
C ILE A 196 -0.31 -3.93 -20.20
N GLY A 197 -0.11 -5.19 -19.81
CA GLY A 197 -1.20 -6.16 -19.70
C GLY A 197 -2.27 -5.73 -18.70
N LEU A 198 -1.87 -5.27 -17.52
CA LEU A 198 -2.79 -4.74 -16.51
C LEU A 198 -3.50 -3.47 -17.01
N GLY A 199 -2.79 -2.55 -17.67
CA GLY A 199 -3.38 -1.34 -18.26
C GLY A 199 -4.41 -1.64 -19.35
N VAL A 200 -4.16 -2.64 -20.21
CA VAL A 200 -5.13 -3.11 -21.20
C VAL A 200 -6.36 -3.72 -20.52
N ALA A 201 -6.18 -4.50 -19.45
CA ALA A 201 -7.29 -5.05 -18.68
C ALA A 201 -8.17 -3.95 -18.07
N LEU A 202 -7.57 -2.87 -17.53
CA LEU A 202 -8.32 -1.71 -17.03
C LEU A 202 -9.14 -1.04 -18.13
N MET A 203 -8.57 -0.83 -19.33
CA MET A 203 -9.31 -0.25 -20.46
C MET A 203 -10.49 -1.13 -20.88
N VAL A 204 -10.31 -2.44 -20.89
CA VAL A 204 -11.40 -3.39 -21.18
C VAL A 204 -12.48 -3.32 -20.09
N MET A 205 -12.11 -3.21 -18.82
CA MET A 205 -13.09 -3.07 -17.72
C MET A 205 -13.90 -1.77 -17.85
N VAL A 206 -13.24 -0.63 -18.11
CA VAL A 206 -13.94 0.65 -18.31
C VAL A 206 -14.90 0.56 -19.50
N THR A 207 -14.45 0.03 -20.64
CA THR A 207 -15.27 0.01 -21.87
C THR A 207 -16.42 -0.99 -21.81
N GLN A 208 -16.28 -2.11 -21.09
CA GLN A 208 -17.28 -3.18 -21.06
C GLN A 208 -18.18 -3.20 -19.82
N LEU A 209 -17.72 -2.59 -18.72
CA LEU A 209 -18.40 -2.60 -17.42
C LEU A 209 -18.69 -1.18 -16.90
N GLY A 210 -18.04 -0.15 -17.41
CA GLY A 210 -18.23 1.23 -16.97
C GLY A 210 -17.73 1.52 -15.55
N THR A 211 -16.96 0.61 -14.94
CA THR A 211 -16.48 0.76 -13.55
C THR A 211 -15.14 0.05 -13.36
N LEU A 212 -14.33 0.60 -12.44
CA LEU A 212 -13.08 -0.01 -11.96
C LEU A 212 -13.16 -0.40 -10.47
N SER A 213 -14.32 -0.21 -9.83
CA SER A 213 -14.55 -0.67 -8.46
C SER A 213 -14.60 -2.19 -8.40
N TYR A 214 -14.09 -2.79 -7.33
CA TYR A 214 -14.18 -4.24 -7.16
C TYR A 214 -15.64 -4.72 -7.12
N GLU A 215 -16.49 -4.03 -6.36
CA GLU A 215 -17.91 -4.38 -6.24
C GLU A 215 -18.64 -4.28 -7.58
N GLY A 216 -18.43 -3.21 -8.34
CA GLY A 216 -19.04 -3.03 -9.66
C GLY A 216 -18.61 -4.10 -10.66
N VAL A 217 -17.32 -4.45 -10.68
CA VAL A 217 -16.82 -5.51 -11.57
C VAL A 217 -17.36 -6.89 -11.16
N PHE A 218 -17.32 -7.24 -9.88
CA PHE A 218 -17.76 -8.56 -9.42
C PHE A 218 -19.27 -8.76 -9.53
N SER A 219 -20.07 -7.71 -9.28
CA SER A 219 -21.53 -7.75 -9.47
C SER A 219 -21.90 -7.92 -10.94
N ALA A 220 -21.24 -7.19 -11.85
CA ALA A 220 -21.49 -7.28 -13.29
C ALA A 220 -21.16 -8.68 -13.85
N ILE A 221 -20.08 -9.32 -13.39
CA ILE A 221 -19.71 -10.68 -13.80
C ILE A 221 -20.69 -11.71 -13.23
N GLY A 222 -21.09 -11.56 -11.96
CA GLY A 222 -22.07 -12.44 -11.30
C GLY A 222 -23.44 -12.45 -11.99
N GLY A 223 -23.88 -11.30 -12.50
CA GLY A 223 -25.10 -11.19 -13.32
C GLY A 223 -24.97 -11.86 -14.69
N ARG A 224 -23.81 -11.71 -15.36
CA ARG A 224 -23.57 -12.24 -16.71
C ARG A 224 -23.40 -13.77 -16.73
N GLY A 225 -22.91 -14.38 -15.65
CA GLY A 225 -22.77 -15.83 -15.48
C GLY A 225 -24.09 -16.59 -15.33
N ARG A 226 -25.18 -15.92 -14.91
CA ARG A 226 -26.53 -16.52 -14.84
C ARG A 226 -27.33 -16.40 -16.14
N GLY A 227 -26.99 -15.46 -17.02
CA GLY A 227 -27.70 -15.19 -18.28
C GLY A 227 -27.28 -16.01 -19.51
N ARG A 228 -26.23 -16.85 -19.43
CA ARG A 228 -25.74 -17.70 -20.55
C ARG A 228 -25.93 -19.20 -20.32
N ARG A 229 -26.97 -19.60 -19.58
CA ARG A 229 -27.51 -20.97 -19.62
C ARG A 229 -28.83 -20.96 -20.36
N ILE A 230 -28.76 -20.91 -21.68
CA ILE A 230 -29.82 -21.34 -22.60
C ILE A 230 -29.17 -22.17 -23.69
#